data_AF-A0A938UWW0-F1
#
_entry.id   AF-A0A938UWW0-F1
#
_cell.length_a   1.000
_cell.length_b   1.000
_cell.length_c   1.000
_cell.angle_alpha   90.00
_cell.angle_beta   90.00
_cell.angle_gamma   90.00
#
_symmetry.space_group_name_H-M   'P 1'
#
loop_
_entity.id
_entity.type
_entity.pdbx_description
1 polymer ?
#
loop_
_entity_poly.entity_id
_entity_poly.type
_entity_poly.pdbx_seq_one_letter_code
_entity_poly.pdbx_strand_id
1 'polypeptide(L)' 'MRKKVIYQGILLVSLMLFFLSPSLSMAKKKVEFIGRDAPNFTLPSTQDRVINYAEEYYGKHHLIITFFPAAYTPV' A
#
# COMPACT_ATOMS: atom_id res chain seq x y z
N MET A 1 -0.29 -33.28 39.02
CA MET A 1 0.16 -32.00 38.43
C MET A 1 0.68 -32.13 36.99
N ARG A 2 1.50 -33.13 36.64
CA ARG A 2 2.08 -33.30 35.29
C ARG A 2 1.08 -33.31 34.11
N LYS A 3 -0.07 -34.00 34.24
CA LYS A 3 -1.08 -34.06 33.17
C LYS A 3 -1.69 -32.69 32.84
N LYS A 4 -1.93 -31.83 33.84
CA LYS A 4 -2.48 -30.47 33.65
C LYS A 4 -1.52 -29.57 32.86
N VAL A 5 -0.21 -29.69 33.12
CA VAL A 5 0.84 -28.94 32.40
C VAL A 5 0.90 -29.35 30.93
N ILE A 6 0.70 -30.64 30.64
CA ILE A 6 0.66 -31.15 29.26
C ILE A 6 -0.56 -30.60 28.51
N TYR A 7 -1.76 -30.63 29.12
CA TYR A 7 -2.96 -30.06 28.50
C TYR A 7 -2.86 -28.55 28.28
N GLN A 8 -2.24 -27.82 29.23
CA GLN A 8 -1.99 -26.39 29.09
C GLN A 8 -1.03 -26.08 27.94
N GLY A 9 0.04 -26.87 27.77
CA GLY A 9 0.96 -26.73 26.65
C GLY A 9 0.28 -26.96 25.29
N ILE A 10 -0.54 -28.02 25.19
CA ILE A 10 -1.31 -28.32 23.97
C ILE A 10 -2.29 -27.20 23.63
N LEU A 11 -3.00 -26.66 24.64
CA LEU A 11 -3.91 -25.54 24.47
C LEU A 11 -3.18 -24.29 23.95
N LEU A 12 -2.00 -23.99 24.49
CA LEU A 12 -1.22 -22.81 24.12
C LEU A 12 -0.66 -22.91 22.70
N VAL A 13 -0.20 -24.10 22.31
CA VAL A 13 0.23 -24.40 20.93
C VAL A 13 -0.95 -24.32 19.96
N SER A 14 -2.10 -24.89 20.33
CA SER A 14 -3.32 -24.81 19.52
C SER A 14 -3.79 -23.36 19.33
N LEU A 15 -3.71 -22.55 20.39
CA LEU A 15 -4.02 -21.12 20.35
C LEU A 15 -3.05 -20.36 19.43
N MET A 16 -1.74 -20.62 19.54
CA MET A 16 -0.74 -20.04 18.64
C MET A 16 -1.00 -20.40 17.17
N LEU A 17 -1.31 -21.67 16.88
CA LEU A 17 -1.60 -22.13 15.52
C LEU A 17 -2.89 -21.51 14.95
N PHE A 18 -3.90 -21.30 15.80
CA PHE A 18 -5.13 -20.62 15.41
C PHE A 18 -4.87 -19.17 14.99
N PHE A 19 -4.02 -18.44 15.74
CA PHE A 19 -3.63 -17.07 15.41
C PHE A 19 -2.61 -16.94 14.26
N LEU A 20 -1.90 -18.01 13.90
CA LEU A 20 -0.94 -18.01 12.79
C LEU A 20 -1.61 -18.05 11.40
N SER A 21 -2.83 -18.57 11.33
CA SER A 21 -3.57 -18.72 10.07
C SER A 21 -4.02 -17.40 9.43
N PRO A 22 -4.60 -16.42 10.17
CA PRO A 22 -5.00 -15.13 9.58
C PRO A 22 -3.79 -14.24 9.19
N SER A 23 -2.62 -14.40 9.82
CA SER A 23 -1.43 -13.60 9.50
C SER A 23 -0.86 -13.91 8.12
N LEU A 24 -0.85 -15.19 7.71
CA LEU A 24 -0.42 -15.61 6.36
C LEU A 24 -1.34 -15.09 5.25
N SER A 25 -2.65 -15.04 5.52
CA SER A 25 -3.65 -14.57 4.55
C SER A 25 -3.55 -13.06 4.31
N MET A 26 -3.29 -12.28 5.37
CA MET A 26 -3.21 -10.83 5.30
C MET A 26 -1.97 -10.34 4.51
N ALA A 27 -0.86 -11.08 4.56
CA ALA A 27 0.34 -10.80 3.77
C ALA A 27 0.16 -11.07 2.25
N LYS A 28 -0.85 -11.87 1.86
CA LYS A 28 -1.06 -12.30 0.47
C LYS A 28 -1.99 -11.40 -0.34
N LYS A 29 -2.64 -10.40 0.27
CA LYS A 29 -3.45 -9.42 -0.49
C LYS A 29 -2.53 -8.45 -1.24
N LYS A 30 -1.94 -8.94 -2.32
CA LYS A 30 -1.20 -8.14 -3.29
C LYS A 30 -2.23 -7.27 -4.01
N VAL A 31 -2.43 -6.05 -3.52
CA VAL A 31 -3.21 -5.05 -4.25
C VAL A 31 -2.40 -4.73 -5.50
N GLU A 32 -2.86 -5.21 -6.65
CA GLU A 32 -2.19 -4.96 -7.92
C GLU A 32 -2.46 -3.52 -8.33
N PHE A 33 -1.47 -2.64 -8.18
CA PHE A 33 -1.55 -1.22 -8.50
C PHE A 33 -1.18 -0.91 -9.96
N ILE A 34 -0.52 -1.85 -10.64
CA ILE A 34 -0.07 -1.71 -12.02
C ILE A 34 -1.27 -1.92 -12.97
N GLY A 35 -1.35 -1.12 -14.02
CA GLY A 35 -2.43 -1.21 -15.03
C GLY A 35 -3.76 -0.62 -14.58
N ARG A 36 -3.85 -0.05 -13.37
CA ARG A 36 -5.00 0.76 -12.97
C ARG A 36 -4.93 2.14 -13.61
N ASP A 37 -6.10 2.68 -13.90
CA ASP A 37 -6.22 4.05 -14.35
C ASP A 37 -5.70 5.01 -13.28
N ALA A 38 -4.90 5.98 -13.71
CA ALA A 38 -4.49 7.09 -12.85
C ALA A 38 -5.75 7.91 -12.51
N PRO A 39 -5.88 8.39 -11.26
CA PRO A 39 -6.97 9.29 -10.91
C PRO A 39 -6.89 10.56 -11.75
N ASN A 40 -8.03 11.14 -12.10
CA ASN A 40 -8.02 12.46 -12.72
C ASN A 40 -7.58 13.51 -11.68
N PHE A 41 -6.75 14.46 -12.09
CA PHE A 41 -6.23 15.48 -11.21
C PHE A 41 -6.08 16.83 -11.91
N THR A 42 -6.13 17.87 -11.07
CA THR A 42 -5.87 19.25 -11.44
C THR A 42 -4.83 19.81 -10.48
N LEU A 43 -3.72 20.35 -10.99
CA LEU A 43 -2.60 20.79 -10.18
C LEU A 43 -2.20 22.24 -10.49
N PRO A 44 -1.86 23.06 -9.48
CA PRO A 44 -1.18 24.33 -9.74
C PRO A 44 0.23 24.07 -10.29
N SER A 45 0.71 24.99 -11.12
CA SER A 45 2.07 24.93 -11.66
C SER A 45 2.84 26.21 -11.37
N THR A 46 4.17 26.15 -11.52
CA THR A 46 5.05 27.32 -11.43
C THR A 46 4.93 28.27 -12.63
N GLN A 47 4.15 27.91 -13.65
CA GLN A 47 3.97 28.68 -14.88
C GLN A 47 2.70 29.57 -14.86
N ASP A 48 2.24 29.93 -13.66
CA ASP A 48 1.01 30.72 -13.45
C ASP A 48 -0.21 30.17 -14.22
N ARG A 49 -0.29 28.84 -14.29
CA ARG A 49 -1.41 28.12 -14.91
C ARG A 49 -1.73 26.87 -14.14
N VAL A 50 -2.94 26.38 -14.37
CA VAL A 50 -3.44 25.12 -13.85
C VAL A 50 -3.18 24.02 -14.88
N ILE A 51 -2.77 22.85 -14.42
CA ILE A 51 -2.59 21.64 -15.23
C ILE A 51 -3.80 20.73 -15.01
N ASN A 52 -4.42 20.26 -16.10
CA ASN A 52 -5.51 19.28 -16.10
C ASN A 52 -5.06 17.97 -16.78
N TYR A 53 -5.01 16.87 -16.01
CA TYR A 53 -4.55 15.58 -16.52
C TYR A 53 -5.42 15.03 -17.66
N ALA A 54 -6.75 15.01 -17.47
CA ALA A 54 -7.67 14.44 -18.44
C ALA A 54 -7.64 15.17 -19.78
N GLU A 55 -7.51 16.50 -19.74
CA GLU A 55 -7.55 17.32 -20.96
C GLU A 55 -6.20 17.37 -21.67
N GLU A 56 -5.08 17.43 -20.93
CA GLU A 56 -3.76 17.72 -21.52
C GLU A 56 -2.92 16.45 -21.76
N TYR A 57 -3.08 15.40 -20.95
CA TYR A 57 -2.15 14.26 -20.93
C TYR A 57 -2.80 12.90 -21.19
N TYR A 58 -4.00 12.65 -20.66
CA TYR A 58 -4.66 11.35 -20.76
C TYR A 58 -4.83 10.91 -22.22
N GLY A 59 -4.28 9.75 -22.56
CA GLY A 59 -4.32 9.18 -23.93
C GLY A 59 -3.50 9.93 -24.98
N LYS A 60 -2.81 11.01 -24.61
CA LYS A 60 -2.03 11.87 -25.52
C LYS A 60 -0.53 11.75 -25.30
N HIS A 61 -0.10 11.53 -24.06
CA HIS A 61 1.31 11.54 -23.68
C HIS A 61 1.64 10.42 -22.67
N HIS A 62 2.89 9.96 -22.67
CA HIS A 62 3.43 9.20 -21.55
C HIS A 62 3.83 10.18 -20.44
N LEU A 63 3.25 10.02 -19.25
CA LEU A 63 3.46 10.93 -18.12
C LEU A 63 4.25 10.24 -17.00
N ILE A 64 5.31 10.91 -16.53
CA ILE A 64 6.07 10.52 -15.35
C ILE A 64 5.87 11.60 -14.30
N ILE A 65 5.45 11.22 -13.10
CA ILE A 65 5.24 12.12 -11.96
C ILE A 65 6.21 11.73 -10.85
N THR A 66 6.95 12.71 -10.32
CA THR A 66 7.86 12.52 -9.19
C THR A 66 7.46 13.43 -8.03
N PHE A 67 7.67 12.95 -6.82
CA PHE A 67 7.40 13.70 -5.59
C PHE A 67 8.68 13.78 -4.78
N PHE A 68 8.90 14.93 -4.14
CA PHE A 68 9.98 15.15 -3.19
C PHE A 68 9.41 15.76 -1.89
N PRO A 69 10.01 15.51 -0.71
CA PRO A 69 9.39 15.87 0.57
C PRO A 69 9.20 17.38 0.76
N ALA A 70 10.22 18.17 0.41
CA ALA A 70 10.23 19.61 0.58
C ALA A 70 11.16 20.28 -0.43
N ALA A 71 10.84 21.52 -0.79
CA ALA A 71 11.74 22.35 -1.57
C ALA A 71 12.95 22.78 -0.73
N TYR A 72 14.09 23.02 -1.38
CA TYR A 72 15.33 23.54 -0.77
C TYR A 72 15.95 22.66 0.33
N THR A 73 15.65 21.36 0.34
CA THR A 73 16.31 20.38 1.22
C THR A 73 17.28 19.51 0.43
N PRO A 74 18.44 19.14 1.00
CA PRO A 74 19.32 18.13 0.38
C PRO A 74 18.58 16.79 0.25
N VAL A 75 19.04 15.99 -0.72
CA VAL A 75 18.58 14.62 -0.96
C VAL A 75 19.14 13.68 0.10
#